data_AF-A0A9X5XAS9-F1
#
_entry.id   AF-A0A9X5XAS9-F1
#
_cell.length_a   1.000
_cell.length_b   1.000
_cell.length_c   1.000
_cell.angle_alpha   90.00
_cell.angle_beta   90.00
_cell.angle_gamma   90.00
#
_symmetry.space_group_name_H-M   'P 1'
#
loop_
_entity.id
_entity.type
_entity.pdbx_description
1 polymer ?
#
loop_
_entity_poly.entity_id
_entity_poly.type
_entity_poly.pdbx_seq_one_letter_code
_entity_poly.pdbx_strand_id
1 'polypeptide(L)'
;TGFGALASRHISPELRAQLQRNIVRSHAAGMGPRVEREVVRALMFLRLKTVCSGHTGVRPEVAQTMADILNARITPVVHEYGSLGCSGDLAPLSHCALTLMGEGDAEGPDGVVRPAGELLAEAGITPVELREKEGLALLNGTDGMLGMLVMALADLETLYKSADVTAALSLEALLGTDKVLAPELHAIRPHPGQSASAANMLAVLKGSEL
;
A
#
# COMPACT_ATOMS: atom_id res chain seq x y z
N THR A 1 -23.95 11.19 -12.26
CA THR A 1 -23.78 12.55 -11.70
C THR A 1 -22.31 12.90 -11.70
N GLY A 2 -21.92 14.13 -11.32
CA GLY A 2 -20.52 14.48 -11.09
C GLY A 2 -19.96 13.92 -9.77
N PHE A 3 -18.77 14.36 -9.36
CA PHE A 3 -18.08 13.91 -8.14
C PHE A 3 -17.89 15.07 -7.15
N GLY A 4 -17.79 14.75 -5.85
CA GLY A 4 -17.54 15.73 -4.80
C GLY A 4 -18.55 16.88 -4.82
N ALA A 5 -18.06 18.12 -4.87
CA ALA A 5 -18.88 19.34 -4.94
C ALA A 5 -19.83 19.38 -6.17
N LEU A 6 -19.58 18.57 -7.20
CA LEU A 6 -20.40 18.48 -8.41
C LEU A 6 -21.35 17.27 -8.41
N ALA A 7 -21.54 16.60 -7.27
CA ALA A 7 -22.40 15.42 -7.16
C ALA A 7 -23.87 15.65 -7.55
N SER A 8 -24.36 16.89 -7.51
CA SER A 8 -25.72 17.25 -7.94
C SER A 8 -25.86 17.46 -9.45
N ARG A 9 -24.75 17.53 -10.20
CA ARG A 9 -24.78 17.80 -11.64
C ARG A 9 -25.14 16.54 -12.43
N HIS A 10 -26.18 16.64 -13.26
CA HIS A 10 -26.54 15.58 -14.21
C HIS A 10 -25.48 15.49 -15.33
N ILE A 11 -25.16 14.26 -15.75
CA ILE A 11 -24.18 13.98 -16.80
C ILE A 11 -24.87 13.08 -17.82
N SER A 12 -24.94 13.58 -19.06
CA SER A 12 -25.55 12.84 -20.17
C SER A 12 -24.77 11.56 -20.47
N PRO A 13 -25.40 10.49 -20.97
CA PRO A 13 -24.75 9.21 -21.24
C PRO A 13 -23.46 9.30 -22.06
N GLU A 14 -23.45 10.17 -23.07
CA GLU A 14 -22.36 10.33 -24.04
C GLU A 14 -21.08 10.89 -23.38
N LEU A 15 -21.23 11.63 -22.29
CA LEU A 15 -20.12 12.25 -21.55
C LEU A 15 -19.57 11.35 -20.43
N ARG A 16 -20.21 10.21 -20.14
CA ARG A 16 -19.85 9.40 -18.96
C ARG A 16 -18.48 8.75 -19.07
N ALA A 17 -18.12 8.20 -20.23
CA ALA A 17 -16.78 7.65 -20.46
C ALA A 17 -15.70 8.74 -20.33
N GLN A 18 -15.94 9.90 -20.95
CA GLN A 18 -15.04 11.05 -20.84
C GLN A 18 -14.88 11.51 -19.37
N LEU A 19 -15.98 11.52 -18.61
CA LEU A 19 -15.95 11.87 -17.18
C LEU A 19 -15.04 10.94 -16.37
N GLN A 20 -15.00 9.64 -16.68
CA GLN A 20 -14.13 8.69 -15.96
C GLN A 20 -12.65 8.89 -16.29
N ARG A 21 -12.31 9.20 -17.54
CA ARG A 21 -10.93 9.58 -17.88
C ARG A 21 -10.52 10.90 -17.21
N ASN A 22 -11.45 11.85 -17.17
CA ASN A 22 -11.19 13.17 -16.58
C ASN A 22 -10.99 13.11 -15.07
N ILE A 23 -11.73 12.27 -14.33
CA ILE A 23 -11.51 12.15 -12.88
C ILE A 23 -10.11 11.59 -12.58
N VAL A 24 -9.66 10.58 -13.34
CA VAL A 24 -8.30 10.03 -13.20
C VAL A 24 -7.26 11.13 -13.40
N ARG A 25 -7.32 11.81 -14.56
CA ARG A 25 -6.34 12.86 -14.90
C ARG A 25 -6.38 14.04 -13.93
N SER A 26 -7.56 14.47 -13.47
CA SER A 26 -7.67 15.64 -12.58
C SER A 26 -7.24 15.35 -11.14
N HIS A 27 -7.27 14.08 -10.71
CA HIS A 27 -6.89 13.68 -9.36
C HIS A 27 -5.46 13.15 -9.28
N ALA A 28 -4.78 12.90 -10.41
CA ALA A 28 -3.35 12.59 -10.48
C ALA A 28 -2.44 13.79 -10.13
N ALA A 29 -2.73 14.47 -9.02
CA ALA A 29 -2.09 15.70 -8.55
C ALA A 29 -1.03 15.42 -7.45
N GLY A 30 -0.40 14.25 -7.49
CA GLY A 30 0.64 13.87 -6.52
C GLY A 30 1.92 14.70 -6.69
N MET A 31 2.58 15.06 -5.58
CA MET A 31 3.79 15.89 -5.55
C MET A 31 4.84 15.33 -4.57
N GLY A 32 6.09 15.76 -4.73
CA GLY A 32 7.20 15.37 -3.84
C GLY A 32 8.01 14.18 -4.35
N PRO A 33 8.81 13.55 -3.48
CA PRO A 33 9.57 12.34 -3.83
C PRO A 33 8.66 11.21 -4.33
N ARG A 34 9.27 10.26 -5.03
CA ARG A 34 8.59 9.04 -5.49
C ARG A 34 8.41 8.11 -4.30
N VAL A 35 7.20 7.62 -4.12
CA VAL A 35 6.90 6.53 -3.19
C VAL A 35 7.66 5.27 -3.65
N GLU A 36 8.13 4.48 -2.69
CA GLU A 36 8.92 3.29 -2.92
C GLU A 36 8.15 2.26 -3.76
N ARG A 37 8.91 1.55 -4.63
CA ARG A 37 8.35 0.57 -5.56
C ARG A 37 7.46 -0.47 -4.88
N GLU A 38 7.87 -0.99 -3.72
CA GLU A 38 7.11 -2.01 -3.00
C GLU A 38 5.79 -1.48 -2.45
N VAL A 39 5.78 -0.22 -1.99
CA VAL A 39 4.57 0.45 -1.50
C VAL A 39 3.56 0.64 -2.62
N VAL A 40 4.00 1.11 -3.79
CA VAL A 40 3.09 1.27 -4.95
C VAL A 40 2.56 -0.09 -5.42
N ARG A 41 3.39 -1.14 -5.39
CA ARG A 41 2.95 -2.50 -5.74
C ARG A 41 1.94 -3.05 -4.72
N ALA A 42 2.14 -2.82 -3.43
CA ALA A 42 1.19 -3.19 -2.38
C ALA A 42 -0.15 -2.47 -2.56
N LEU A 43 -0.10 -1.15 -2.84
CA LEU A 43 -1.27 -0.33 -3.17
C LEU A 43 -2.05 -0.93 -4.34
N MET A 44 -1.38 -1.24 -5.46
CA MET A 44 -2.03 -1.84 -6.63
C MET A 44 -2.60 -3.23 -6.33
N PHE A 45 -1.87 -4.06 -5.57
CA PHE A 45 -2.35 -5.39 -5.19
C PHE A 45 -3.61 -5.34 -4.32
N LEU A 46 -3.64 -4.44 -3.33
CA LEU A 46 -4.81 -4.24 -2.48
C LEU A 46 -6.00 -3.69 -3.27
N ARG A 47 -5.74 -2.75 -4.19
CA ARG A 47 -6.76 -2.26 -5.12
C ARG A 47 -7.33 -3.37 -5.99
N LEU A 48 -6.47 -4.23 -6.55
CA LEU A 48 -6.88 -5.39 -7.32
C LEU A 48 -7.77 -6.33 -6.49
N LYS A 49 -7.36 -6.66 -5.27
CA LYS A 49 -8.18 -7.45 -4.33
C LYS A 49 -9.56 -6.82 -4.13
N THR A 50 -9.62 -5.50 -3.95
CA THR A 50 -10.89 -4.78 -3.78
C THR A 50 -11.74 -4.83 -5.05
N VAL A 51 -11.14 -4.65 -6.22
CA VAL A 51 -11.83 -4.76 -7.52
C VAL A 51 -12.40 -6.17 -7.73
N CYS A 52 -11.63 -7.21 -7.40
CA CYS A 52 -12.03 -8.61 -7.52
C CYS A 52 -13.11 -9.05 -6.51
N SER A 53 -13.47 -8.21 -5.53
CA SER A 53 -14.52 -8.54 -4.55
C SER A 53 -15.93 -8.64 -5.13
N GLY A 54 -16.16 -8.17 -6.37
CA GLY A 54 -17.47 -8.14 -7.00
C GLY A 54 -18.40 -6.99 -6.54
N HIS A 55 -17.96 -6.16 -5.59
CA HIS A 55 -18.78 -5.07 -5.03
C HIS A 55 -18.49 -3.69 -5.67
N THR A 56 -17.47 -3.58 -6.52
CA THR A 56 -17.04 -2.31 -7.13
C THR A 56 -17.82 -1.98 -8.40
N GLY A 57 -18.26 -2.99 -9.16
CA GLY A 57 -18.93 -2.84 -10.45
C GLY A 57 -17.99 -2.54 -11.62
N VAL A 58 -16.70 -2.85 -11.46
CA VAL A 58 -15.67 -2.73 -12.50
C VAL A 58 -15.68 -3.98 -13.39
N ARG A 59 -15.38 -3.83 -14.69
CA ARG A 59 -15.31 -4.97 -15.61
C ARG A 59 -14.11 -5.88 -15.31
N PRO A 60 -14.22 -7.21 -15.57
CA PRO A 60 -13.10 -8.13 -15.37
C PRO A 60 -11.81 -7.76 -16.12
N GLU A 61 -11.93 -7.15 -17.32
CA GLU A 61 -10.76 -6.72 -18.09
C GLU A 61 -9.88 -5.72 -17.33
N VAL A 62 -10.48 -4.82 -16.54
CA VAL A 62 -9.72 -3.82 -15.77
C VAL A 62 -8.95 -4.49 -14.62
N ALA A 63 -9.56 -5.48 -13.97
CA ALA A 63 -8.89 -6.29 -12.96
C ALA A 63 -7.74 -7.10 -13.59
N GLN A 64 -7.98 -7.69 -14.75
CA GLN A 64 -6.99 -8.46 -15.49
C GLN A 64 -5.80 -7.59 -15.90
N THR A 65 -6.04 -6.41 -16.49
CA THR A 65 -4.96 -5.47 -16.84
C THR A 65 -4.14 -5.05 -15.61
N MET A 66 -4.77 -4.80 -14.46
CA MET A 66 -4.05 -4.48 -13.23
C MET A 66 -3.15 -5.65 -12.77
N ALA A 67 -3.65 -6.89 -12.87
CA ALA A 67 -2.88 -8.08 -12.58
C ALA A 67 -1.71 -8.26 -13.55
N ASP A 68 -1.93 -8.04 -14.85
CA ASP A 68 -0.91 -8.15 -15.89
C ASP A 68 0.20 -7.13 -15.68
N ILE A 69 -0.13 -5.88 -15.33
CA ILE A 69 0.84 -4.82 -14.99
C ILE A 69 1.69 -5.23 -13.78
N LEU A 70 1.05 -5.75 -12.72
CA LEU A 70 1.74 -6.22 -11.52
C LEU A 70 2.70 -7.39 -11.83
N ASN A 71 2.27 -8.32 -12.69
CA ASN A 71 3.04 -9.49 -13.14
C ASN A 71 4.21 -9.11 -14.05
N ALA A 72 4.02 -8.12 -14.92
CA ALA A 72 5.07 -7.54 -15.77
C ALA A 72 6.09 -6.69 -14.99
N ARG A 73 5.88 -6.52 -13.67
CA ARG A 73 6.71 -5.69 -12.78
C ARG A 73 6.80 -4.22 -13.21
N ILE A 74 5.75 -3.74 -13.86
CA ILE A 74 5.57 -2.32 -14.18
C ILE A 74 4.95 -1.66 -12.94
N THR A 75 5.64 -0.66 -12.40
CA THR A 75 5.21 0.04 -11.18
C THR A 75 4.95 1.51 -11.49
N PRO A 76 3.71 2.02 -11.36
CA PRO A 76 3.39 3.43 -11.57
C PRO A 76 4.29 4.37 -10.77
N VAL A 77 4.61 5.54 -11.32
CA VAL A 77 5.23 6.62 -10.54
C VAL A 77 4.16 7.27 -9.69
N VAL A 78 4.26 7.09 -8.37
CA VAL A 78 3.39 7.71 -7.37
C VAL A 78 4.24 8.63 -6.50
N HIS A 79 3.69 9.77 -6.10
CA HIS A 79 4.38 10.73 -5.25
C HIS A 79 3.79 10.78 -3.83
N GLU A 80 4.64 11.14 -2.86
CA GLU A 80 4.32 11.07 -1.42
C GLU A 80 3.16 11.99 -0.99
N TYR A 81 3.04 13.18 -1.58
CA TYR A 81 2.03 14.16 -1.19
C TYR A 81 0.84 14.14 -2.14
N GLY A 82 -0.38 14.23 -1.60
CA GLY A 82 -1.61 14.39 -2.39
C GLY A 82 -2.82 13.62 -1.86
N SER A 83 -2.62 12.63 -0.97
CA SER A 83 -3.71 11.98 -0.24
C SER A 83 -4.00 12.72 1.08
N LEU A 84 -5.28 12.80 1.45
CA LEU A 84 -5.73 13.32 2.75
C LEU A 84 -6.01 12.20 3.76
N GLY A 85 -5.97 10.94 3.35
CA GLY A 85 -6.17 9.79 4.24
C GLY A 85 -7.60 9.58 4.78
N CYS A 86 -8.58 10.43 4.43
CA CYS A 86 -9.92 10.39 5.04
C CYS A 86 -10.99 9.61 4.24
N SER A 87 -10.96 9.66 2.91
CA SER A 87 -12.04 9.11 2.05
C SER A 87 -11.55 8.48 0.75
N GLY A 88 -10.26 8.13 0.71
CA GLY A 88 -9.61 7.46 -0.41
C GLY A 88 -8.26 8.07 -0.73
N ASP A 89 -7.30 7.22 -1.10
CA ASP A 89 -5.99 7.58 -1.62
C ASP A 89 -6.09 8.02 -3.08
N LEU A 90 -6.94 9.03 -3.32
CA LEU A 90 -7.36 9.47 -4.64
C LEU A 90 -6.16 9.79 -5.54
N ALA A 91 -5.21 10.60 -5.06
CA ALA A 91 -4.06 10.97 -5.87
C ALA A 91 -3.11 9.79 -6.17
N PRO A 92 -2.68 8.98 -5.18
CA PRO A 92 -1.92 7.76 -5.44
C PRO A 92 -2.61 6.77 -6.41
N LEU A 93 -3.90 6.51 -6.19
CA LEU A 93 -4.67 5.58 -7.03
C LEU A 93 -4.94 6.15 -8.43
N SER A 94 -5.00 7.47 -8.58
CA SER A 94 -5.11 8.12 -9.88
C SER A 94 -3.88 7.89 -10.74
N HIS A 95 -2.68 7.98 -10.17
CA HIS A 95 -1.44 7.65 -10.88
C HIS A 95 -1.40 6.18 -11.31
N CYS A 96 -1.89 5.26 -10.47
CA CYS A 96 -2.03 3.87 -10.86
C CYS A 96 -3.05 3.68 -12.00
N ALA A 97 -4.18 4.38 -11.94
CA ALA A 97 -5.20 4.34 -12.98
C ALA A 97 -4.73 4.97 -14.30
N LEU A 98 -3.88 6.00 -14.27
CA LEU A 98 -3.21 6.53 -15.47
C LEU A 98 -2.38 5.43 -16.15
N THR A 99 -1.57 4.70 -15.39
CA THR A 99 -0.78 3.59 -15.95
C THR A 99 -1.67 2.53 -16.60
N LEU A 100 -2.80 2.18 -15.98
CA LEU A 100 -3.78 1.27 -16.59
C LEU A 100 -4.32 1.79 -17.94
N MET A 101 -4.50 3.11 -18.06
CA MET A 101 -4.91 3.80 -19.30
C MET A 101 -3.74 4.00 -20.29
N GLY A 102 -2.53 3.54 -19.96
CA GLY A 102 -1.33 3.75 -20.78
C GLY A 102 -0.78 5.18 -20.70
N GLU A 103 -1.18 5.94 -19.69
CA GLU A 103 -0.80 7.33 -19.45
C GLU A 103 0.13 7.47 -18.24
N GLY A 104 0.82 8.60 -18.15
CA GLY A 104 1.78 8.87 -17.07
C GLY A 104 3.08 8.09 -17.20
N ASP A 105 3.89 8.12 -16.14
CA ASP A 105 5.18 7.44 -16.08
C ASP A 105 5.11 6.22 -15.15
N ALA A 106 5.87 5.19 -15.49
CA ALA A 106 6.03 4.00 -14.66
C ALA A 106 7.48 3.50 -14.69
N GLU A 107 7.88 2.79 -13.65
CA GLU A 107 9.16 2.11 -13.55
C GLU A 107 9.04 0.69 -14.12
N GLY A 108 9.81 0.38 -15.16
CA GLY A 108 9.88 -0.93 -15.80
C GLY A 108 10.65 -1.96 -14.97
N PRO A 109 10.62 -3.25 -15.35
CA PRO A 109 11.33 -4.33 -14.64
C PRO A 109 12.85 -4.14 -14.51
N ASP A 110 13.43 -3.31 -15.38
CA ASP A 110 14.83 -2.86 -15.39
C ASP A 110 15.13 -1.76 -14.34
N GLY A 111 14.12 -1.23 -13.67
CA GLY A 111 14.24 -0.13 -12.72
C GLY A 111 14.24 1.25 -13.36
N VAL A 112 14.00 1.36 -14.67
CA VAL A 112 14.04 2.63 -15.40
C VAL A 112 12.63 3.20 -15.54
N VAL A 113 12.48 4.50 -15.24
CA VAL A 113 11.22 5.23 -15.42
C VAL A 113 11.06 5.65 -16.87
N ARG A 114 9.93 5.27 -17.48
CA ARG A 114 9.56 5.55 -18.87
C ARG A 114 8.05 5.77 -18.98
N PRO A 115 7.54 6.34 -20.09
CA PRO A 115 6.11 6.47 -20.31
C PRO A 115 5.39 5.12 -20.17
N ALA A 116 4.30 5.07 -19.41
CA ALA A 116 3.58 3.84 -19.11
C ALA A 116 3.14 3.10 -20.39
N GLY A 117 2.68 3.84 -21.40
CA GLY A 117 2.26 3.26 -22.69
C GLY A 117 3.36 2.47 -23.41
N GLU A 118 4.63 2.89 -23.30
CA GLU A 118 5.76 2.16 -23.89
C GLU A 118 5.98 0.84 -23.17
N LEU A 119 5.98 0.86 -21.83
CA LEU A 119 6.15 -0.33 -21.00
C LEU A 119 5.01 -1.33 -21.18
N LEU A 120 3.77 -0.85 -21.30
CA LEU A 120 2.62 -1.71 -21.59
C LEU A 120 2.74 -2.36 -22.97
N ALA A 121 3.14 -1.60 -23.99
CA ALA A 121 3.34 -2.14 -25.33
C ALA A 121 4.44 -3.20 -25.37
N GLU A 122 5.58 -2.97 -24.71
CA GLU A 122 6.68 -3.92 -24.55
C GLU A 122 6.23 -5.21 -23.84
N ALA A 123 5.34 -5.10 -22.85
CA ALA A 123 4.77 -6.24 -22.12
C ALA A 123 3.58 -6.92 -22.82
N GLY A 124 3.14 -6.42 -23.99
CA GLY A 124 1.97 -6.94 -24.70
C GLY A 124 0.63 -6.68 -23.99
N ILE A 125 0.58 -5.67 -23.12
CA ILE A 125 -0.60 -5.30 -22.34
C ILE A 125 -1.36 -4.19 -23.09
N THR A 126 -2.65 -4.41 -23.36
CA THR A 126 -3.51 -3.39 -23.96
C THR A 126 -4.03 -2.44 -22.88
N PRO A 127 -3.87 -1.11 -23.01
CA PRO A 127 -4.44 -0.14 -22.08
C PRO A 127 -5.96 -0.23 -21.97
N VAL A 128 -6.52 0.07 -20.80
CA VAL A 128 -7.97 0.05 -20.59
C VAL A 128 -8.63 1.37 -21.01
N GLU A 129 -9.74 1.25 -21.72
CA GLU A 129 -10.67 2.35 -21.94
C GLU A 129 -11.76 2.31 -20.86
N LEU A 130 -11.72 3.26 -19.93
CA LEU A 130 -12.63 3.28 -18.79
C LEU A 130 -14.09 3.57 -19.20
N ARG A 131 -15.01 2.78 -18.66
CA ARG A 131 -16.47 2.93 -18.75
C ARG A 131 -17.06 3.44 -17.45
N GLU A 132 -18.36 3.68 -17.44
CA GLU A 132 -19.09 4.28 -16.34
C GLU A 132 -18.67 3.71 -14.97
N LYS A 133 -18.44 4.60 -14.00
CA LYS A 133 -18.02 4.30 -12.63
C LYS A 133 -16.59 3.75 -12.47
N GLU A 134 -15.95 3.24 -13.52
CA GLU A 134 -14.64 2.56 -13.37
C GLU A 134 -13.52 3.49 -12.91
N GLY A 135 -13.50 4.74 -13.39
CA GLY A 135 -12.54 5.73 -12.90
C GLY A 135 -12.69 5.94 -11.40
N LEU A 136 -13.89 6.26 -10.92
CA LEU A 136 -14.13 6.41 -9.48
C LEU A 136 -13.83 5.12 -8.70
N ALA A 137 -14.16 3.96 -9.26
CA ALA A 137 -13.94 2.67 -8.60
C ALA A 137 -12.46 2.29 -8.48
N LEU A 138 -11.60 2.78 -9.38
CA LEU A 138 -10.14 2.62 -9.27
C LEU A 138 -9.53 3.60 -8.26
N LEU A 139 -10.09 4.80 -8.14
CA LEU A 139 -9.55 5.89 -7.32
C LEU A 139 -10.00 5.82 -5.85
N ASN A 140 -11.17 5.24 -5.59
CA ASN A 140 -11.81 5.31 -4.28
C ASN A 140 -11.50 4.07 -3.42
N GLY A 141 -10.48 4.21 -2.57
CA GLY A 141 -10.09 3.20 -1.59
C GLY A 141 -8.91 3.66 -0.73
N THR A 142 -8.69 3.00 0.40
CA THR A 142 -7.58 3.28 1.33
C THR A 142 -6.42 2.31 1.11
N ASP A 143 -6.23 1.87 -0.13
CA ASP A 143 -5.33 0.77 -0.49
C ASP A 143 -3.85 1.17 -0.32
N GLY A 144 -3.52 2.46 -0.47
CA GLY A 144 -2.16 2.98 -0.29
C GLY A 144 -1.73 2.98 1.16
N MET A 145 -2.53 3.63 2.03
CA MET A 145 -2.24 3.65 3.46
C MET A 145 -2.28 2.25 4.10
N LEU A 146 -3.18 1.37 3.63
CA LEU A 146 -3.24 -0.01 4.11
C LEU A 146 -1.99 -0.80 3.70
N GLY A 147 -1.51 -0.61 2.46
CA GLY A 147 -0.26 -1.20 1.99
C GLY A 147 0.91 -0.81 2.88
N MET A 148 1.07 0.49 3.14
CA MET A 148 2.09 1.02 4.04
C MET A 148 2.00 0.41 5.45
N LEU A 149 0.79 0.37 6.04
CA LEU A 149 0.59 -0.19 7.38
C LEU A 149 0.97 -1.68 7.45
N VAL A 150 0.58 -2.49 6.45
CA VAL A 150 0.90 -3.93 6.43
C VAL A 150 2.40 -4.17 6.36
N MET A 151 3.13 -3.40 5.54
CA MET A 151 4.59 -3.52 5.47
C MET A 151 5.26 -3.04 6.76
N ALA A 152 4.80 -1.91 7.32
CA ALA A 152 5.30 -1.42 8.61
C ALA A 152 5.08 -2.45 9.74
N LEU A 153 3.96 -3.18 9.76
CA LEU A 153 3.74 -4.26 10.72
C LEU A 153 4.74 -5.41 10.53
N ALA A 154 5.06 -5.78 9.29
CA ALA A 154 6.06 -6.80 9.00
C ALA A 154 7.47 -6.37 9.46
N ASP A 155 7.84 -5.10 9.24
CA ASP A 155 9.11 -4.55 9.74
C ASP A 155 9.15 -4.53 11.27
N LEU A 156 8.04 -4.15 11.91
CA LEU A 156 7.92 -4.12 13.37
C LEU A 156 8.11 -5.49 14.00
N GLU A 157 7.70 -6.59 13.36
CA GLU A 157 7.96 -7.95 13.86
C GLU A 157 9.47 -8.23 14.01
N THR A 158 10.28 -7.68 13.11
CA THR A 158 11.74 -7.80 13.17
C THR A 158 12.32 -6.81 14.19
N LEU A 159 11.84 -5.57 14.21
CA LEU A 159 12.32 -4.54 15.12
C LEU A 159 12.04 -4.88 16.60
N TYR A 160 10.87 -5.43 16.93
CA TYR A 160 10.56 -5.83 18.31
C TYR A 160 11.45 -6.98 18.79
N LYS A 161 11.75 -7.96 17.95
CA LYS A 161 12.71 -9.03 18.29
C LYS A 161 14.10 -8.46 18.54
N SER A 162 14.56 -7.57 17.67
CA SER A 162 15.85 -6.89 17.86
C SER A 162 15.89 -6.04 19.13
N ALA A 163 14.78 -5.38 19.47
CA ALA A 163 14.66 -4.61 20.71
C ALA A 163 14.75 -5.50 21.96
N ASP A 164 14.04 -6.63 22.00
CA ASP A 164 14.12 -7.58 23.12
C ASP A 164 15.54 -8.14 23.29
N VAL A 165 16.21 -8.53 22.20
CA VAL A 165 17.61 -9.00 22.23
C VAL A 165 18.54 -7.91 22.73
N THR A 166 18.41 -6.69 22.21
CA THR A 166 19.26 -5.55 22.62
C THR A 166 19.04 -5.21 24.09
N ALA A 167 17.79 -5.26 24.56
CA ALA A 167 17.45 -5.03 25.97
C ALA A 167 18.06 -6.10 26.87
N ALA A 168 18.03 -7.37 26.48
CA ALA A 168 18.67 -8.46 27.21
C ALA A 168 20.19 -8.27 27.31
N LEU A 169 20.86 -8.02 26.18
CA LEU A 169 22.30 -7.75 26.17
C LEU A 169 22.67 -6.52 26.99
N SER A 170 21.82 -5.49 26.99
CA SER A 170 22.03 -4.29 27.79
C SER A 170 21.85 -4.57 29.28
N LEU A 171 20.88 -5.42 29.66
CA LEU A 171 20.72 -5.86 31.05
C LEU A 171 21.98 -6.59 31.53
N GLU A 172 22.52 -7.47 30.69
CA GLU A 172 23.76 -8.20 30.98
C GLU A 172 24.96 -7.24 31.10
N ALA A 173 25.17 -6.35 30.14
CA ALA A 173 26.27 -5.39 30.17
C ALA A 173 26.25 -4.47 31.40
N LEU A 174 25.06 -4.20 31.96
CA LEU A 174 24.87 -3.36 33.14
C LEU A 174 24.86 -4.15 34.46
N LEU A 175 25.12 -5.46 34.44
CA LEU A 175 25.05 -6.35 35.60
C LEU A 175 23.66 -6.30 36.29
N GLY A 176 22.61 -6.16 35.49
CA GLY A 176 21.23 -6.13 35.95
C GLY A 176 20.73 -7.52 36.34
N THR A 177 19.73 -7.58 37.24
CA THR A 177 19.14 -8.86 37.66
C THR A 177 18.05 -9.32 36.72
N ASP A 178 18.13 -10.56 36.26
CA ASP A 178 17.15 -11.26 35.43
C ASP A 178 15.82 -11.57 36.16
N LYS A 179 15.80 -11.52 37.49
CA LYS A 179 14.60 -11.74 38.33
C LYS A 179 13.44 -10.82 37.98
N VAL A 180 13.72 -9.65 37.39
CA VAL A 180 12.68 -8.72 36.91
C VAL A 180 11.91 -9.26 35.69
N LEU A 181 12.40 -10.32 35.05
CA LEU A 181 11.80 -10.98 33.88
C LEU A 181 11.02 -12.25 34.26
N ALA A 182 10.94 -12.57 35.56
CA ALA A 182 10.34 -13.81 36.04
C ALA A 182 8.87 -13.95 35.57
N PRO A 183 8.46 -15.09 34.96
CA PRO A 183 7.13 -15.25 34.39
C PRO A 183 5.99 -14.95 35.37
N GLU A 184 6.15 -15.28 36.65
CA GLU A 184 5.19 -15.02 37.71
C GLU A 184 4.96 -13.52 37.95
N LEU A 185 5.99 -12.68 37.79
CA LEU A 185 5.87 -11.23 37.95
C LEU A 185 5.04 -10.64 36.80
N HIS A 186 5.25 -11.13 35.58
CA HIS A 186 4.52 -10.71 34.40
C HIS A 186 3.08 -11.24 34.38
N ALA A 187 2.83 -12.44 34.94
CA ALA A 187 1.49 -13.02 35.05
C ALA A 187 0.52 -12.23 35.96
N ILE A 188 1.04 -11.41 36.88
CA ILE A 188 0.22 -10.54 37.75
C ILE A 188 -0.47 -9.43 36.93
N ARG A 189 0.06 -9.08 35.74
CA ARG A 189 -0.50 -8.05 34.86
C ARG A 189 -1.05 -8.67 33.58
N PRO A 190 -2.29 -8.33 33.15
CA PRO A 190 -2.92 -8.94 31.97
C PRO A 190 -2.44 -8.26 30.66
N HIS A 191 -1.13 -8.06 30.50
CA HIS A 191 -0.54 -7.41 29.33
C HIS A 191 0.25 -8.43 28.49
N PRO A 192 -0.32 -8.95 27.39
CA PRO A 192 0.31 -10.05 26.63
C PRO A 192 1.66 -9.67 26.03
N GLY A 193 1.81 -8.44 25.51
CA GLY A 193 3.10 -7.95 24.98
C GLY A 193 4.19 -7.85 26.06
N GLN A 194 3.83 -7.48 27.29
CA GLN A 194 4.76 -7.41 28.41
C GLN A 194 5.32 -8.80 28.76
N SER A 195 4.46 -9.81 28.80
CA SER A 195 4.86 -11.20 29.07
C SER A 195 5.70 -11.78 27.93
N ALA A 196 5.36 -11.46 26.67
CA ALA A 196 6.11 -11.90 25.50
C ALA A 196 7.55 -11.37 25.49
N SER A 197 7.73 -10.05 25.68
CA SER A 197 9.08 -9.45 25.71
C SER A 197 9.93 -10.01 26.85
N ALA A 198 9.38 -10.18 28.05
CA ALA A 198 10.11 -10.74 29.18
C ALA A 198 10.56 -12.19 28.93
N ALA A 199 9.68 -13.00 28.34
CA ALA A 199 10.02 -14.37 27.98
C ALA A 199 11.13 -14.44 26.92
N ASN A 200 11.09 -13.55 25.91
CA ASN A 200 12.14 -13.44 24.90
C ASN A 200 13.49 -13.06 25.53
N MET A 201 13.51 -12.03 26.38
CA MET A 201 14.72 -11.59 27.06
C MET A 201 15.31 -12.70 27.95
N LEU A 202 14.47 -13.40 28.72
CA LEU A 202 14.90 -14.52 29.56
C LEU A 202 15.51 -15.66 28.73
N ALA A 203 14.96 -15.93 27.54
CA ALA A 203 15.51 -16.93 26.63
C ALA A 203 16.89 -16.51 26.08
N VAL A 204 17.10 -15.22 25.81
CA VAL A 204 18.40 -14.67 25.35
C VAL A 204 19.46 -14.76 26.45
N LEU A 205 19.10 -14.45 27.70
CA LEU A 205 20.02 -14.48 28.85
C LEU A 205 20.35 -15.90 29.34
N LYS A 206 19.73 -16.93 28.78
CA LYS A 206 19.92 -18.31 29.22
C LYS A 206 21.38 -18.72 29.04
N GLY A 207 22.03 -19.05 30.17
CA GLY A 207 23.43 -19.48 30.19
C GLY A 207 24.44 -18.33 30.31
N SER A 208 23.97 -17.10 30.51
CA SER A 208 24.82 -16.00 30.96
C SER A 208 25.47 -16.35 32.31
N GLU A 209 26.72 -15.92 32.53
CA GLU A 209 27.47 -16.12 33.79
C GLU A 209 27.17 -15.03 34.84
N LEU A 210 26.18 -14.18 34.57
CA LEU A 210 25.59 -13.29 35.57
C LEU A 210 24.65 -14.01 36.54
#